data_AF-A0A2E6YD68-F1
#
_entry.id   AF-A0A2E6YD68-F1
#
_cell.length_a   1.000
_cell.length_b   1.000
_cell.length_c   1.000
_cell.angle_alpha   90.00
_cell.angle_beta   90.00
_cell.angle_gamma   90.00
#
_symmetry.space_group_name_H-M   'P 1'
#
loop_
_entity.id
_entity.type
_entity.pdbx_description
1 polymer ?
#
loop_
_entity_poly.entity_id
_entity_poly.type
_entity_poly.pdbx_seq_one_letter_code
_entity_poly.pdbx_strand_id
1 'polypeptide(L)'
;MLIMILFFSTPFVFASDHDLLDEKACNETKEGIGYFLGIADYLFKENEKNNKKMQTEEERKANEKELFGGAIAFSQLAANYSTVYEVWCKD
;
A
#
# COMPACT_ATOMS: atom_id res chain seq x y z
N MET A 1 9.61 43.48 -7.33
CA MET A 1 10.24 42.71 -8.42
C MET A 1 9.98 41.24 -8.12
N LEU A 2 9.06 40.61 -8.86
CA LEU A 2 8.55 39.25 -8.60
C LEU A 2 9.65 38.20 -8.80
N ILE A 3 9.78 37.27 -7.86
CA ILE A 3 10.57 36.03 -8.04
C ILE A 3 9.70 35.06 -8.83
N MET A 4 10.11 34.80 -10.07
CA MET A 4 9.46 33.92 -11.03
C MET A 4 9.57 32.48 -10.54
N ILE A 5 8.45 31.92 -10.08
CA ILE A 5 8.33 30.49 -9.77
C ILE A 5 8.49 29.74 -11.09
N LEU A 6 9.64 29.09 -11.27
CA LEU A 6 9.85 28.10 -12.32
C LEU A 6 8.95 26.90 -12.02
N PHE A 7 7.68 27.00 -12.46
CA PHE A 7 6.87 25.83 -12.73
C PHE A 7 7.60 25.05 -13.82
N PHE A 8 8.37 24.04 -13.41
CA PHE A 8 8.79 22.98 -14.30
C PHE A 8 7.51 22.32 -14.83
N SER A 9 7.04 22.82 -15.95
CA SER A 9 6.09 22.15 -16.83
C SER A 9 6.79 20.93 -17.41
N THR A 10 6.98 19.89 -16.60
CA THR A 10 7.04 18.55 -17.14
C THR A 10 5.66 18.32 -17.78
N PRO A 11 5.56 18.06 -19.08
CA PRO A 11 4.29 17.62 -19.62
C PRO A 11 3.91 16.36 -18.83
N PHE A 12 2.80 16.40 -18.13
CA PHE A 12 2.12 15.19 -17.70
C PHE A 12 1.81 14.44 -19.00
N VAL A 13 2.64 13.47 -19.34
CA VAL A 13 2.34 12.51 -20.39
C VAL A 13 1.26 11.64 -19.79
N PHE A 14 0.00 12.01 -20.03
CA PHE A 14 -1.11 11.11 -19.80
C PHE A 14 -0.95 9.94 -20.77
N ALA A 15 -0.95 8.72 -20.23
CA ALA A 15 -1.03 7.52 -21.04
C ALA A 15 -2.25 7.62 -21.97
N SER A 16 -2.06 7.21 -23.22
CA SER A 16 -3.09 7.18 -24.26
C SER A 16 -4.40 6.53 -23.78
N ASP A 17 -5.54 6.88 -24.39
CA ASP A 17 -6.94 6.43 -24.09
C ASP A 17 -7.19 4.89 -24.11
N HIS A 18 -6.15 4.07 -24.10
CA HIS A 18 -6.18 2.61 -24.07
C HIS A 18 -5.67 2.15 -22.70
N ASP A 19 -6.44 1.32 -22.02
CA ASP A 19 -6.01 0.68 -20.79
C ASP A 19 -4.68 -0.06 -21.02
N LEU A 20 -3.72 0.15 -20.12
CA LEU A 20 -2.44 -0.57 -20.20
C LEU A 20 -2.61 -2.01 -19.72
N LEU A 21 -3.59 -2.26 -18.84
CA LEU A 21 -4.01 -3.57 -18.40
C LEU A 21 -5.41 -3.90 -18.95
N ASP A 22 -5.66 -5.16 -19.28
CA ASP A 22 -7.02 -5.61 -19.61
C ASP A 22 -7.91 -5.75 -18.36
N GLU A 23 -9.23 -5.89 -18.57
CA GLU A 23 -10.22 -5.99 -17.49
C GLU A 23 -9.88 -7.10 -16.48
N LYS A 24 -9.37 -8.24 -16.96
CA LYS A 24 -9.01 -9.37 -16.09
C LYS A 24 -7.81 -9.00 -15.22
N ALA A 25 -6.76 -8.42 -15.80
CA ALA A 25 -5.59 -7.97 -15.06
C ALA A 25 -5.94 -6.85 -14.06
N CYS A 26 -6.87 -5.97 -14.41
CA CYS A 26 -7.39 -4.95 -13.50
C CYS A 26 -8.14 -5.57 -12.31
N ASN A 27 -9.03 -6.52 -12.54
CA ASN A 27 -9.73 -7.24 -11.47
C ASN A 27 -8.75 -7.98 -10.55
N GLU A 28 -7.76 -8.68 -11.12
CA GLU A 28 -6.73 -9.37 -10.34
C GLU A 28 -5.88 -8.39 -9.51
N THR A 29 -5.57 -7.22 -10.07
CA THR A 29 -4.85 -6.17 -9.33
C THR A 29 -5.68 -5.64 -8.16
N LYS A 30 -6.98 -5.39 -8.38
CA LYS A 30 -7.92 -4.95 -7.34
C LYS A 30 -8.06 -5.97 -6.22
N GLU A 31 -8.22 -7.25 -6.57
CA GLU A 31 -8.28 -8.35 -5.62
C GLU A 31 -6.96 -8.47 -4.82
N GLY A 32 -5.81 -8.34 -5.48
CA GLY A 32 -4.49 -8.33 -4.86
C GLY A 32 -4.33 -7.20 -3.83
N ILE A 33 -4.78 -5.98 -4.14
CA ILE A 33 -4.80 -4.86 -3.18
C ILE A 33 -5.64 -5.24 -1.95
N GLY A 34 -6.84 -5.77 -2.16
CA GLY A 34 -7.72 -6.21 -1.07
C GLY A 34 -7.07 -7.29 -0.21
N TYR A 35 -6.38 -8.24 -0.82
CA TYR A 35 -5.63 -9.29 -0.13
C TYR A 35 -4.51 -8.71 0.74
N PHE A 36 -3.69 -7.80 0.21
CA PHE A 36 -2.62 -7.15 0.98
C PHE A 36 -3.17 -6.34 2.16
N LEU A 37 -4.26 -5.60 1.96
CA LEU A 37 -4.93 -4.88 3.04
C LEU A 37 -5.47 -5.84 4.11
N GLY A 38 -6.04 -6.98 3.70
CA GLY A 38 -6.51 -8.01 4.62
C GLY A 38 -5.39 -8.59 5.49
N ILE A 39 -4.21 -8.84 4.92
CA ILE A 39 -3.05 -9.28 5.71
C ILE A 39 -2.57 -8.18 6.65
N ALA A 40 -2.47 -6.93 6.18
CA ALA A 40 -2.03 -5.82 7.02
C ALA A 40 -2.96 -5.63 8.23
N ASP A 41 -4.28 -5.62 8.02
CA ASP A 41 -5.28 -5.55 9.09
C ASP A 41 -5.18 -6.72 10.08
N TYR A 42 -5.00 -7.95 9.57
CA TYR A 42 -4.76 -9.11 10.42
C TYR A 42 -3.51 -8.92 11.31
N LEU A 43 -2.40 -8.47 10.75
CA LEU A 43 -1.15 -8.27 11.50
C LEU A 43 -1.26 -7.17 12.55
N PHE A 44 -1.99 -6.07 12.26
CA PHE A 44 -2.31 -5.06 13.25
C PHE A 44 -3.10 -5.64 14.43
N LYS A 45 -4.13 -6.47 14.14
CA LYS A 45 -4.93 -7.16 15.18
C LYS A 45 -4.10 -8.16 15.98
N GLU A 46 -3.18 -8.88 15.36
CA GLU A 46 -2.26 -9.76 16.07
C GLU A 46 -1.32 -8.96 17.00
N ASN A 47 -0.91 -7.75 16.61
CA ASN A 47 -0.13 -6.91 17.51
C ASN A 47 -0.95 -6.42 18.72
N GLU A 48 -2.24 -6.10 18.53
CA GLU A 48 -3.13 -5.80 19.67
C GLU A 48 -3.24 -6.98 20.63
N LYS A 49 -3.27 -8.22 20.12
CA LYS A 49 -3.26 -9.44 20.94
C LYS A 49 -1.91 -9.65 21.64
N ASN A 50 -0.80 -9.42 20.94
CA ASN A 50 0.55 -9.47 21.50
C ASN A 50 0.68 -8.54 22.73
N ASN A 51 0.08 -7.35 22.67
CA ASN A 51 0.09 -6.40 23.79
C ASN A 51 -0.75 -6.80 25.00
N LYS A 52 -1.63 -7.80 24.88
CA LYS A 52 -2.48 -8.32 25.97
C LYS A 52 -2.00 -9.65 26.54
N LYS A 53 -1.02 -10.28 25.89
CA LYS A 53 -0.49 -11.59 26.29
C LYS A 53 0.42 -11.45 27.51
N MET A 54 0.34 -12.40 28.44
CA MET A 54 1.31 -12.50 29.55
C MET A 54 2.62 -13.07 29.01
N GLN A 55 3.65 -12.24 28.91
CA GLN A 55 4.97 -12.55 28.36
C GLN A 55 6.00 -11.54 28.88
N THR A 56 7.29 -11.77 28.63
CA THR A 56 8.33 -10.79 28.98
C THR A 56 8.26 -9.56 28.09
N GLU A 57 8.79 -8.43 28.58
CA GLU A 57 8.83 -7.20 27.80
C GLU A 57 9.73 -7.31 26.55
N GLU A 58 10.79 -8.12 26.61
CA GLU A 58 11.67 -8.40 25.48
C GLU A 58 10.95 -9.21 24.38
N GLU A 59 10.22 -10.26 24.76
CA GLU A 59 9.38 -11.03 23.82
C GLU A 59 8.28 -10.14 23.22
N ARG A 60 7.62 -9.33 24.04
CA ARG A 60 6.57 -8.41 23.58
C ARG A 60 7.10 -7.47 22.50
N LYS A 61 8.26 -6.85 22.72
CA LYS A 61 8.90 -5.93 21.76
C LYS A 61 9.40 -6.63 20.50
N ALA A 62 9.96 -7.83 20.62
CA ALA A 62 10.42 -8.61 19.48
C ALA A 62 9.25 -8.94 18.54
N ASN A 63 8.15 -9.45 19.10
CA ASN A 63 6.93 -9.77 18.36
C ASN A 63 6.29 -8.50 17.77
N GLU A 64 6.23 -7.41 18.53
CA GLU A 64 5.68 -6.13 18.06
C GLU A 64 6.44 -5.61 16.84
N LYS A 65 7.77 -5.72 16.84
CA LYS A 65 8.62 -5.33 15.71
C LYS A 65 8.32 -6.17 14.47
N GLU A 66 8.17 -7.49 14.61
CA GLU A 66 7.87 -8.40 13.49
C GLU A 66 6.48 -8.12 12.92
N LEU A 67 5.47 -8.05 13.80
CA LEU A 67 4.07 -7.85 13.41
C LEU A 67 3.86 -6.51 12.72
N PHE A 68 4.39 -5.41 13.28
CA PHE A 68 4.33 -4.12 12.62
C PHE A 68 5.17 -4.05 11.35
N GLY A 69 6.34 -4.70 11.34
CA GLY A 69 7.16 -4.80 10.12
C GLY A 69 6.39 -5.43 8.96
N GLY A 70 5.71 -6.55 9.21
CA GLY A 70 4.83 -7.18 8.24
C GLY A 70 3.64 -6.30 7.86
N ALA A 71 2.93 -5.72 8.84
CA ALA A 71 1.77 -4.87 8.58
C ALA A 71 2.12 -3.67 7.68
N ILE A 72 3.26 -3.02 7.93
CA ILE A 72 3.77 -1.92 7.12
C ILE A 72 4.12 -2.40 5.71
N ALA A 73 4.84 -3.52 5.57
CA ALA A 73 5.22 -4.05 4.26
C ALA A 73 3.98 -4.36 3.39
N PHE A 74 2.96 -5.01 3.95
CA PHE A 74 1.73 -5.29 3.22
C PHE A 74 0.90 -4.04 2.94
N SER A 75 0.89 -3.06 3.86
CA SER A 75 0.26 -1.76 3.60
C SER A 75 0.93 -1.02 2.44
N GLN A 76 2.26 -1.08 2.34
CA GLN A 76 3.01 -0.49 1.23
C GLN A 76 2.74 -1.21 -0.08
N LEU A 77 2.67 -2.55 -0.09
CA LEU A 77 2.26 -3.32 -1.27
C LEU A 77 0.87 -2.91 -1.73
N ALA A 78 -0.10 -2.83 -0.82
CA ALA A 78 -1.45 -2.35 -1.14
C ALA A 78 -1.41 -0.96 -1.78
N ALA A 79 -0.73 0.02 -1.16
CA ALA A 79 -0.66 1.38 -1.69
C ALA A 79 0.02 1.49 -3.06
N ASN A 80 1.12 0.75 -3.26
CA ASN A 80 1.83 0.72 -4.53
C ASN A 80 0.96 0.13 -5.64
N TYR A 81 0.28 -0.99 -5.38
CA TYR A 81 -0.61 -1.60 -6.37
C TYR A 81 -1.92 -0.81 -6.55
N SER A 82 -2.38 -0.05 -5.55
CA SER A 82 -3.46 0.93 -5.73
C SER A 82 -3.06 2.01 -6.74
N THR A 83 -1.81 2.48 -6.70
CA THR A 83 -1.29 3.43 -7.70
C THR A 83 -1.27 2.78 -9.09
N VAL A 84 -0.85 1.52 -9.20
CA VAL A 84 -0.89 0.78 -10.47
C VAL A 84 -2.32 0.67 -11.00
N TYR A 85 -3.28 0.29 -10.16
CA TYR A 85 -4.68 0.19 -10.53
C TYR A 85 -5.24 1.54 -11.00
N GLU A 86 -5.00 2.61 -10.23
CA GLU A 86 -5.49 3.97 -10.55
C GLU A 86 -4.94 4.50 -11.88
N VAL A 87 -3.67 4.21 -12.22
CA VAL A 87 -3.04 4.74 -13.43
C VAL A 87 -3.29 3.87 -14.66
N TRP A 88 -3.43 2.54 -14.49
CA TRP A 88 -3.41 1.58 -15.61
C TRP A 88 -4.76 0.93 -15.92
N CYS A 89 -5.77 1.12 -15.06
CA CYS A 89 -7.13 0.63 -15.25
C CYS A 89 -8.10 1.81 -15.35
N LYS A 90 -9.01 1.80 -16.34
CA LYS A 90 -10.15 2.73 -16.36
C LYS A 90 -11.14 2.45 -15.24
N ASP A 91 -11.84 3.52 -14.84
CA ASP A 91 -13.12 3.47 -14.13
C ASP A 91 -14.21 2.75 -14.96
#